data_AF-A0A7C4WL70-F1
#
_entry.id   AF-A0A7C4WL70-F1
#
_cell.length_a   1.000
_cell.length_b   1.000
_cell.length_c   1.000
_cell.angle_alpha   90.00
_cell.angle_beta   90.00
_cell.angle_gamma   90.00
#
_symmetry.space_group_name_H-M   'P 1'
#
loop_
_entity.id
_entity.type
_entity.pdbx_description
1 polymer ?
#
loop_
_entity_poly.entity_id
_entity_poly.type
_entity_poly.pdbx_seq_one_letter_code
_entity_poly.pdbx_strand_id
1 'polypeptide(L)'
;MGFAQATQAPANPPTVVTNFYRAVASEPVESLAGKVEVQLGPVKTIITVYSSNIVRVTHLPPGAQRLPQSLVVVKEPGEVPFTVEEEGGCTVIKTDELEIIVDPGAGTIELGWGWDSLVELDRSLEKVEVLSEEALSLRQMFALADGEAVFGLGQHAGFSAHTGLNYRGKVVYLAQRNTDIAVPFMVSSRGYGLLWDAYSMGV
;
A
#
# COMPACT_ATOMS: atom_id res chain seq x y z
N MET A 1 -17.86 -4.83 -50.46
CA MET A 1 -18.00 -6.08 -49.68
C MET A 1 -16.80 -6.19 -48.77
N GLY A 2 -17.00 -6.36 -47.45
CA GLY A 2 -15.93 -6.53 -46.46
C GLY A 2 -16.14 -5.64 -45.24
N PHE A 3 -16.61 -6.23 -44.15
CA PHE A 3 -17.23 -5.61 -42.99
C PHE A 3 -16.24 -4.91 -42.03
N ALA A 4 -16.64 -3.74 -41.51
CA ALA A 4 -16.10 -3.18 -40.28
C ALA A 4 -16.70 -3.95 -39.09
N GLN A 5 -15.86 -4.60 -38.27
CA GLN A 5 -16.28 -5.07 -36.95
C GLN A 5 -16.12 -3.90 -35.96
N ALA A 6 -17.25 -3.38 -35.50
CA ALA A 6 -17.30 -2.54 -34.32
C ALA A 6 -16.98 -3.41 -33.11
N THR A 7 -15.89 -3.11 -32.41
CA THR A 7 -15.60 -3.66 -31.10
C THR A 7 -16.64 -3.13 -30.11
N GLN A 8 -17.54 -4.00 -29.66
CA GLN A 8 -18.44 -3.70 -28.56
C GLN A 8 -17.62 -3.42 -27.30
N ALA A 9 -17.86 -2.26 -26.68
CA ALA A 9 -17.41 -1.99 -25.32
C ALA A 9 -18.03 -3.03 -24.37
N PRO A 10 -17.32 -3.49 -23.33
CA PRO A 10 -17.87 -4.43 -22.35
C PRO A 10 -19.14 -3.85 -21.71
N ALA A 11 -20.19 -4.67 -21.66
CA ALA A 11 -21.56 -4.26 -21.37
C ALA A 11 -21.89 -4.06 -19.88
N ASN A 12 -20.90 -4.03 -18.99
CA ASN A 12 -21.09 -3.70 -17.58
C ASN A 12 -19.87 -2.91 -17.08
N PRO A 13 -20.04 -1.76 -16.40
CA PRO A 13 -18.95 -1.20 -15.62
C PRO A 13 -18.49 -2.25 -14.59
N PRO A 14 -17.19 -2.35 -14.27
CA PRO A 14 -16.78 -3.14 -13.11
C PRO A 14 -17.60 -2.67 -11.92
N THR A 15 -18.12 -3.61 -11.13
CA THR A 15 -18.78 -3.28 -9.87
C THR A 15 -17.74 -2.61 -8.99
N VAL A 16 -17.72 -1.27 -9.00
CA VAL A 16 -16.92 -0.47 -8.08
C VAL A 16 -17.55 -0.64 -6.72
N VAL A 17 -17.00 -1.54 -5.92
CA VAL A 17 -17.39 -1.64 -4.52
C VAL A 17 -16.50 -0.68 -3.74
N THR A 18 -16.91 0.59 -3.72
CA THR A 18 -16.38 1.59 -2.80
C THR A 18 -16.89 1.31 -1.38
N ASN A 19 -16.03 1.53 -0.37
CA ASN A 19 -16.32 1.44 1.07
C ASN A 19 -16.51 0.02 1.66
N PHE A 20 -15.52 -0.86 1.50
CA PHE A 20 -15.48 -2.14 2.23
C PHE A 20 -15.13 -2.00 3.73
N TYR A 21 -14.60 -0.87 4.19
CA TYR A 21 -13.81 -0.83 5.45
C TYR A 21 -14.54 -0.30 6.69
N ARG A 22 -15.87 -0.18 6.67
CA ARG A 22 -16.60 0.17 7.91
C ARG A 22 -16.67 -1.03 8.86
N ALA A 23 -16.37 -0.74 10.12
CA ALA A 23 -15.98 -1.69 11.18
C ALA A 23 -16.91 -2.90 11.39
N VAL A 24 -16.26 -4.05 11.64
CA VAL A 24 -16.73 -5.11 12.52
C VAL A 24 -15.78 -5.12 13.72
N ALA A 25 -16.28 -5.46 14.92
CA ALA A 25 -15.53 -5.47 16.16
C ALA A 25 -14.14 -6.12 16.00
N SER A 26 -13.10 -5.47 16.53
CA SER A 26 -11.73 -5.96 16.50
C SER A 26 -11.59 -7.27 17.29
N GLU A 27 -11.09 -8.32 16.65
CA GLU A 27 -10.58 -9.51 17.35
C GLU A 27 -9.30 -9.16 18.13
N PRO A 28 -8.95 -9.93 19.19
CA PRO A 28 -7.81 -9.60 20.03
C PRO A 28 -6.50 -9.50 19.23
N VAL A 29 -5.70 -8.49 19.58
CA VAL A 29 -4.36 -8.31 19.03
C VAL A 29 -3.46 -9.48 19.43
N GLU A 30 -2.96 -10.23 18.44
CA GLU A 30 -1.98 -11.29 18.66
C GLU A 30 -0.58 -10.77 18.27
N SER A 31 0.34 -10.73 19.23
CA SER A 31 1.74 -10.40 19.00
C SER A 31 2.55 -11.68 18.80
N LEU A 32 2.94 -11.96 17.55
CA LEU A 32 3.77 -13.12 17.18
C LEU A 32 5.05 -12.62 16.50
N ALA A 33 6.22 -12.79 17.13
CA ALA A 33 7.53 -12.63 16.49
C ALA A 33 7.67 -11.35 15.62
N GLY A 34 7.40 -10.17 16.21
CA GLY A 34 7.51 -8.89 15.48
C GLY A 34 6.28 -8.51 14.65
N LYS A 35 5.19 -9.27 14.74
CA LYS A 35 3.95 -9.03 13.99
C LYS A 35 2.81 -8.66 14.93
N VAL A 36 1.97 -7.75 14.47
CA VAL A 36 0.73 -7.32 15.11
C VAL A 36 -0.38 -7.47 14.09
N GLU A 37 -1.40 -8.27 14.41
CA GLU A 37 -2.57 -8.46 13.55
C GLU A 37 -3.76 -7.64 14.06
N VAL A 38 -4.40 -6.90 13.15
CA VAL A 38 -5.58 -6.07 13.43
C VAL A 38 -6.61 -6.29 12.32
N GLN A 39 -7.87 -6.49 12.68
CA GLN A 39 -8.95 -6.60 11.71
C GLN A 39 -9.46 -5.22 11.29
N LEU A 40 -9.39 -4.90 9.97
CA LEU A 40 -9.91 -3.66 9.39
C LEU A 40 -11.08 -3.98 8.45
N GLY A 41 -12.29 -4.01 8.98
CA GLY A 41 -13.47 -4.45 8.21
C GLY A 41 -13.31 -5.89 7.73
N PRO A 42 -13.37 -6.18 6.41
CA PRO A 42 -13.24 -7.53 5.88
C PRO A 42 -11.78 -7.97 5.67
N VAL A 43 -10.80 -7.07 5.76
CA VAL A 43 -9.38 -7.41 5.57
C VAL A 43 -8.67 -7.57 6.91
N LYS A 44 -7.78 -8.55 6.98
CA LYS A 44 -6.83 -8.67 8.09
C LYS A 44 -5.60 -7.83 7.76
N THR A 45 -5.25 -6.88 8.62
CA THR A 45 -4.05 -6.06 8.50
C THR A 45 -2.97 -6.62 9.42
N ILE A 46 -1.78 -6.83 8.88
CA ILE A 46 -0.61 -7.31 9.61
C ILE A 46 0.47 -6.23 9.53
N ILE A 47 0.88 -5.73 10.69
CA ILE A 47 2.02 -4.83 10.86
C ILE A 47 3.21 -5.70 11.28
N THR A 48 4.25 -5.75 10.46
CA THR A 48 5.49 -6.47 10.77
C THR A 48 6.62 -5.48 11.00
N VAL A 49 7.24 -5.52 12.18
CA VAL A 49 8.38 -4.67 12.54
C VAL A 49 9.68 -5.30 12.07
N TYR A 50 10.45 -4.56 11.27
CA TYR A 50 11.73 -5.01 10.71
C TYR A 50 12.94 -4.37 11.39
N SER A 51 12.80 -3.14 11.86
CA SER A 51 13.74 -2.35 12.68
C SER A 51 12.96 -1.22 13.39
N SER A 52 13.64 -0.44 14.23
CA SER A 52 13.07 0.77 14.84
C SER A 52 12.40 1.68 13.81
N ASN A 53 12.97 1.80 12.61
CA ASN A 53 12.52 2.69 11.54
C ASN A 53 11.98 2.00 10.28
N ILE A 54 11.70 0.69 10.32
CA ILE A 54 11.15 -0.03 9.17
C ILE A 54 9.99 -0.91 9.64
N VAL A 55 8.81 -0.68 9.08
CA VAL A 55 7.63 -1.53 9.22
C VAL A 55 7.11 -1.95 7.84
N ARG A 56 6.54 -3.15 7.78
CA ARG A 56 5.77 -3.64 6.63
C ARG A 56 4.31 -3.68 7.03
N VAL A 57 3.48 -3.00 6.25
CA VAL A 57 2.03 -3.09 6.34
C VAL A 57 1.54 -4.07 5.28
N THR A 58 0.80 -5.08 5.69
CA THR A 58 0.21 -6.07 4.77
C THR A 58 -1.28 -6.17 5.02
N HIS A 59 -2.09 -5.91 3.98
CA HIS A 59 -3.53 -6.18 4.02
C HIS A 59 -3.81 -7.52 3.34
N LEU A 60 -4.24 -8.51 4.11
CA LEU A 60 -4.69 -9.80 3.60
C LEU A 60 -6.15 -9.72 3.17
N PRO A 61 -6.46 -10.05 1.90
CA PRO A 61 -7.84 -10.08 1.45
C PRO A 61 -8.63 -11.20 2.15
N PRO A 62 -9.98 -11.11 2.19
CA PRO A 62 -10.80 -12.11 2.85
C PRO A 62 -10.51 -13.53 2.34
N GLY A 63 -10.26 -14.46 3.27
CA GLY A 63 -9.96 -15.87 2.97
C GLY A 63 -8.49 -16.16 2.60
N ALA A 64 -7.65 -15.14 2.39
CA ALA A 64 -6.22 -15.36 2.21
C ALA A 64 -5.53 -15.59 3.56
N GLN A 65 -4.68 -16.62 3.63
CA GLN A 65 -3.89 -16.93 4.82
C GLN A 65 -2.52 -16.25 4.82
N ARG A 66 -1.93 -16.05 3.63
CA ARG A 66 -0.64 -15.38 3.44
C ARG A 66 -0.53 -14.80 2.03
N LEU A 67 0.30 -13.77 1.87
CA LEU A 67 0.76 -13.33 0.55
C LEU A 67 1.94 -14.19 0.06
N PRO A 68 2.21 -14.21 -1.26
CA PRO A 68 3.44 -14.79 -1.81
C PRO A 68 4.70 -14.18 -1.19
N GLN A 69 5.80 -14.94 -1.20
CA GLN A 69 7.10 -14.44 -0.76
C GLN A 69 7.56 -13.28 -1.66
N SER A 70 8.14 -12.24 -1.05
CA SER A 70 8.72 -11.12 -1.79
C SER A 70 9.91 -11.56 -2.64
N LEU A 71 10.03 -11.01 -3.84
CA LEU A 71 11.18 -11.17 -4.73
C LEU A 71 12.30 -10.15 -4.45
N VAL A 72 12.02 -9.09 -3.68
CA VAL A 72 12.95 -7.96 -3.48
C VAL A 72 13.28 -7.70 -2.01
N VAL A 73 12.38 -8.04 -1.08
CA VAL A 73 12.63 -7.93 0.36
C VAL A 73 13.33 -9.19 0.84
N VAL A 74 14.65 -9.12 0.98
CA VAL A 74 15.51 -10.21 1.50
C VAL A 74 15.84 -10.08 2.98
N LYS A 75 15.53 -8.92 3.57
CA LYS A 75 15.64 -8.72 5.02
C LYS A 75 14.55 -9.56 5.68
N GLU A 76 14.88 -10.21 6.79
CA GLU A 76 13.90 -10.84 7.67
C GLU A 76 13.59 -9.91 8.86
N PRO A 77 12.39 -10.00 9.47
CA PRO A 77 12.07 -9.29 10.70
C PRO A 77 13.11 -9.58 11.78
N GLY A 78 13.65 -8.53 12.40
CA GLY A 78 14.62 -8.67 13.50
C GLY A 78 13.94 -8.74 14.87
N GLU A 79 14.72 -9.08 15.89
CA GLU A 79 14.31 -8.89 17.29
C GLU A 79 14.41 -7.41 17.65
N VAL A 80 13.30 -6.69 17.47
CA VAL A 80 13.20 -5.25 17.71
C VAL A 80 12.27 -5.04 18.91
N PRO A 81 12.66 -4.26 19.92
CA PRO A 81 11.72 -3.84 20.96
C PRO A 81 10.63 -2.94 20.36
N PHE A 82 9.38 -3.28 20.63
CA PHE A 82 8.22 -2.43 20.36
C PHE A 82 7.13 -2.70 21.40
N THR A 83 6.25 -1.74 21.59
CA THR A 83 5.06 -1.90 22.44
C THR A 83 3.80 -1.90 21.58
N VAL A 84 2.74 -2.48 22.13
CA VAL A 84 1.41 -2.45 21.53
C VAL A 84 0.43 -2.04 22.62
N GLU A 85 -0.32 -0.99 22.35
CA GLU A 85 -1.25 -0.35 23.27
C GLU A 85 -2.61 -0.19 22.58
N GLU A 86 -3.69 -0.26 23.36
CA GLU A 86 -5.04 0.01 22.88
C GLU A 86 -5.48 1.36 23.44
N GLU A 87 -5.65 2.36 22.57
CA GLU A 87 -5.98 3.73 22.95
C GLU A 87 -7.18 4.21 22.13
N GLY A 88 -8.28 4.56 22.79
CA GLY A 88 -9.46 5.10 22.12
C GLY A 88 -10.11 4.17 21.09
N GLY A 89 -9.87 2.85 21.18
CA GLY A 89 -10.33 1.86 20.19
C GLY A 89 -9.42 1.72 18.97
N CYS A 90 -8.25 2.37 18.98
CA CYS A 90 -7.18 2.18 18.02
C CYS A 90 -6.08 1.30 18.61
N THR A 91 -5.46 0.48 17.76
CA THR A 91 -4.24 -0.23 18.11
C THR A 91 -3.04 0.66 17.79
N VAL A 92 -2.22 0.96 18.80
CA VAL A 92 -1.04 1.81 18.69
C VAL A 92 0.21 0.96 18.88
N ILE A 93 1.11 0.96 17.90
CA ILE A 93 2.36 0.19 17.90
C ILE A 93 3.53 1.16 17.90
N LYS A 94 4.39 1.11 18.93
CA LYS A 94 5.50 2.05 19.09
C LYS A 94 6.84 1.33 19.07
N THR A 95 7.76 1.81 18.26
CA THR A 95 9.19 1.47 18.31
C THR A 95 9.96 2.67 18.85
N ASP A 96 11.30 2.59 18.89
CA ASP A 96 12.15 3.74 19.26
C ASP A 96 12.04 4.92 18.27
N GLU A 97 11.64 4.69 17.01
CA GLU A 97 11.62 5.73 15.96
C GLU A 97 10.26 5.93 15.28
N LEU A 98 9.33 4.98 15.42
CA LEU A 98 8.04 4.96 14.73
C LEU A 98 6.87 4.81 15.70
N GLU A 99 5.75 5.42 15.35
CA GLU A 99 4.45 5.21 15.96
C GLU A 99 3.45 4.86 14.86
N ILE A 100 2.81 3.70 14.96
CA ILE A 100 1.85 3.21 13.97
C ILE A 100 0.50 3.13 14.65
N ILE A 101 -0.47 3.89 14.13
CA ILE A 101 -1.84 3.90 14.63
C ILE A 101 -2.70 3.18 13.60
N VAL A 102 -3.38 2.13 14.03
CA VAL A 102 -4.37 1.42 13.24
C VAL A 102 -5.74 1.74 13.82
N ASP A 103 -6.59 2.41 13.04
CA ASP A 103 -7.95 2.79 13.44
C ASP A 103 -8.99 1.89 12.75
N PRO A 104 -9.58 0.91 13.47
CA PRO A 104 -10.62 0.04 12.92
C PRO A 104 -11.93 0.77 12.62
N GLY A 105 -12.22 1.88 13.31
CA GLY A 105 -13.42 2.69 13.11
C GLY A 105 -13.38 3.47 11.81
N ALA A 106 -12.23 4.07 11.48
CA ALA A 106 -11.99 4.75 10.22
C ALA A 106 -11.59 3.80 9.08
N GLY A 107 -11.00 2.65 9.40
CA GLY A 107 -10.49 1.68 8.43
C GLY A 107 -9.12 2.05 7.86
N THR A 108 -8.40 2.96 8.52
CA THR A 108 -7.16 3.60 8.04
C THR A 108 -5.98 3.31 8.96
N ILE A 109 -4.78 3.51 8.42
CA ILE A 109 -3.52 3.52 9.17
C ILE A 109 -2.84 4.88 9.12
N GLU A 110 -2.14 5.22 10.19
CA GLU A 110 -1.20 6.35 10.25
C GLU A 110 0.17 5.84 10.66
N LEU A 111 1.21 6.28 9.95
CA LEU A 111 2.61 5.95 10.20
C LEU A 111 3.33 7.24 10.62
N GLY A 112 3.57 7.43 11.91
CA GLY A 112 4.27 8.58 12.47
C GLY A 112 5.76 8.32 12.68
N TRP A 113 6.56 9.37 12.55
CA TRP A 113 7.98 9.40 12.90
C TRP A 113 8.36 10.79 13.38
N GLY A 114 9.07 10.89 14.52
CA GLY A 114 9.62 12.15 15.02
C GLY A 114 8.64 13.33 15.07
N TRP A 115 8.57 14.11 13.98
CA TRP A 115 7.80 15.34 13.86
C TRP A 115 6.71 15.31 12.77
N ASP A 116 6.53 14.21 12.05
CA ASP A 116 5.58 14.10 10.93
C ASP A 116 4.91 12.71 10.87
N SER A 117 3.93 12.56 9.98
CA SER A 117 3.28 11.28 9.71
C SER A 117 2.83 11.11 8.26
N LEU A 118 2.63 9.84 7.87
CA LEU A 118 2.00 9.44 6.62
C LEU A 118 0.62 8.85 6.93
N VAL A 119 -0.43 9.54 6.53
CA VAL A 119 -1.82 9.18 6.82
C VAL A 119 -2.45 8.49 5.60
N GLU A 120 -2.96 7.28 5.78
CA GLU A 120 -3.83 6.63 4.80
C GLU A 120 -5.17 7.36 4.68
N LEU A 121 -5.55 7.71 3.46
CA LEU A 121 -6.82 8.37 3.15
C LEU A 121 -7.88 7.38 2.67
N ASP A 122 -7.48 6.44 1.83
CA ASP A 122 -8.38 5.50 1.19
C ASP A 122 -7.61 4.28 0.70
N ARG A 123 -8.34 3.17 0.59
CA ARG A 123 -7.87 1.92 0.03
C ARG A 123 -9.03 1.25 -0.69
N SER A 124 -8.75 0.62 -1.83
CA SER A 124 -9.73 -0.21 -2.51
C SER A 124 -9.10 -1.47 -3.08
N LEU A 125 -9.91 -2.52 -3.15
CA LEU A 125 -9.53 -3.82 -3.66
C LEU A 125 -10.64 -4.31 -4.59
N GLU A 126 -10.31 -4.57 -5.85
CA GLU A 126 -11.26 -4.98 -6.89
C GLU A 126 -10.85 -6.33 -7.46
N LYS A 127 -11.81 -7.24 -7.60
CA LYS A 127 -11.58 -8.50 -8.33
C LYS A 127 -11.43 -8.20 -9.82
N VAL A 128 -10.39 -8.74 -10.43
CA VAL A 128 -10.10 -8.62 -11.86
C VAL A 128 -9.73 -9.99 -12.42
N GLU A 129 -9.94 -10.20 -13.71
CA GLU A 129 -9.46 -11.39 -14.42
C GLU A 129 -8.25 -11.01 -15.27
N VAL A 130 -7.14 -11.73 -15.12
CA VAL A 130 -5.91 -11.52 -15.88
C VAL A 130 -5.49 -12.85 -16.48
N LEU A 131 -5.48 -12.96 -17.80
CA LEU A 131 -5.14 -14.20 -18.52
C LEU A 131 -5.96 -15.42 -18.05
N SER A 132 -7.25 -15.20 -17.77
CA SER A 132 -8.19 -16.21 -17.25
C SER A 132 -7.89 -16.70 -15.83
N GLU A 133 -7.07 -15.98 -15.07
CA GLU A 133 -6.85 -16.18 -13.64
C GLU A 133 -7.55 -15.07 -12.85
N GLU A 134 -8.16 -15.42 -11.72
CA GLU A 134 -8.68 -14.43 -10.77
C GLU A 134 -7.52 -13.71 -10.06
N ALA A 135 -7.56 -12.38 -10.07
CA ALA A 135 -6.59 -11.53 -9.41
C ALA A 135 -7.28 -10.37 -8.69
N LEU A 136 -6.49 -9.58 -7.97
CA LEU A 136 -6.95 -8.40 -7.26
C LEU A 136 -6.19 -7.17 -7.74
N SER A 137 -6.94 -6.13 -8.13
CA SER A 137 -6.43 -4.78 -8.35
C SER A 137 -6.50 -4.01 -7.04
N LEU A 138 -5.37 -3.47 -6.60
CA LEU A 138 -5.24 -2.74 -5.34
C LEU A 138 -4.99 -1.26 -5.63
N ARG A 139 -5.68 -0.39 -4.90
CA ARG A 139 -5.38 1.04 -4.83
C ARG A 139 -5.20 1.44 -3.38
N GLN A 140 -4.22 2.30 -3.14
CA GLN A 140 -3.90 2.86 -1.84
C GLN A 140 -3.65 4.36 -2.00
N MET A 141 -4.20 5.16 -1.10
CA MET A 141 -4.04 6.62 -1.10
C MET A 141 -3.51 7.08 0.24
N PHE A 142 -2.50 7.94 0.19
CA PHE A 142 -1.95 8.60 1.35
C PHE A 142 -2.03 10.12 1.18
N ALA A 143 -2.19 10.84 2.30
CA ALA A 143 -2.08 12.29 2.31
C ALA A 143 -0.63 12.70 2.13
N LEU A 144 -0.37 13.66 1.25
CA LEU A 144 0.91 14.34 1.18
C LEU A 144 0.82 15.68 1.88
N ALA A 145 1.78 15.98 2.74
CA ALA A 145 1.87 17.26 3.43
C ALA A 145 2.05 18.43 2.45
N ASP A 146 1.78 19.63 2.93
CA ASP A 146 1.97 20.84 2.14
C ASP A 146 3.44 21.06 1.77
N GLY A 147 3.68 21.32 0.49
CA GLY A 147 5.02 21.50 -0.07
C GLY A 147 5.86 20.22 -0.16
N GLU A 148 5.31 19.05 0.21
CA GLU A 148 6.03 17.79 0.13
C GLU A 148 6.34 17.40 -1.32
N ALA A 149 7.62 17.20 -1.62
CA ALA A 149 8.11 16.67 -2.88
C ALA A 149 8.31 15.14 -2.79
N VAL A 150 8.03 14.47 -3.91
CA VAL A 150 8.12 13.00 -4.07
C VAL A 150 9.11 12.67 -5.19
N PHE A 151 10.00 11.70 -4.95
CA PHE A 151 11.10 11.33 -5.85
C PHE A 151 11.24 9.81 -5.94
N GLY A 152 12.15 9.34 -6.82
CA GLY A 152 12.50 7.92 -6.95
C GLY A 152 11.77 7.27 -8.12
N LEU A 153 11.03 6.20 -7.86
CA LEU A 153 10.21 5.44 -8.81
C LEU A 153 10.97 4.77 -9.97
N GLY A 154 12.29 4.96 -10.06
CA GLY A 154 13.15 4.37 -11.09
C GLY A 154 13.61 5.39 -12.14
N GLN A 155 13.80 4.92 -13.37
CA GLN A 155 14.25 5.75 -14.50
C GLN A 155 13.06 5.98 -15.43
N HIS A 156 12.66 7.24 -15.64
CA HIS A 156 11.52 7.59 -16.48
C HIS A 156 11.95 8.62 -17.54
N ALA A 157 12.48 8.12 -18.67
CA ALA A 157 13.00 8.95 -19.76
C ALA A 157 12.18 8.83 -21.06
N GLY A 158 11.14 7.98 -21.07
CA GLY A 158 10.26 7.74 -22.20
C GLY A 158 8.84 8.24 -21.95
N PHE A 159 7.87 7.32 -21.94
CA PHE A 159 6.44 7.65 -21.89
C PHE A 159 6.03 8.27 -20.55
N SER A 160 6.71 7.89 -19.47
CA SER A 160 6.50 8.41 -18.11
C SER A 160 7.39 9.62 -17.79
N ALA A 161 8.09 10.19 -18.79
CA ALA A 161 8.99 11.31 -18.55
C ALA A 161 8.22 12.57 -18.14
N HIS A 162 8.74 13.25 -17.11
CA HIS A 162 8.22 14.52 -16.63
C HIS A 162 9.31 15.59 -16.64
N THR A 163 8.91 16.85 -16.79
CA THR A 163 9.84 17.96 -16.56
C THR A 163 10.12 18.08 -15.05
N GLY A 164 11.38 17.90 -14.66
CA GLY A 164 11.84 17.97 -13.27
C GLY A 164 11.60 16.69 -12.47
N LEU A 165 12.35 16.54 -11.38
CA LEU A 165 12.44 15.31 -10.58
C LEU A 165 11.31 15.12 -9.56
N ASN A 166 10.59 16.20 -9.21
CA ASN A 166 9.50 16.12 -8.24
C ASN A 166 8.23 15.56 -8.91
N TYR A 167 7.76 14.41 -8.43
CA TYR A 167 6.55 13.71 -8.85
C TYR A 167 5.26 14.15 -8.14
N ARG A 168 5.33 15.11 -7.20
CA ARG A 168 4.12 15.66 -6.57
C ARG A 168 3.13 16.16 -7.64
N GLY A 169 1.89 15.66 -7.58
CA GLY A 169 0.83 16.04 -8.51
C GLY A 169 1.00 15.49 -9.94
N LYS A 170 1.91 14.53 -10.13
CA LYS A 170 2.16 13.87 -11.41
C LYS A 170 1.79 12.39 -11.34
N VAL A 171 1.59 11.78 -12.50
CA VAL A 171 1.21 10.38 -12.64
C VAL A 171 2.37 9.63 -13.28
N VAL A 172 2.92 8.61 -12.62
CA VAL A 172 4.08 7.85 -13.11
C VAL A 172 3.67 6.41 -13.35
N TYR A 173 3.63 6.00 -14.62
CA TYR A 173 3.35 4.60 -14.95
C TYR A 173 4.55 3.72 -14.62
N LEU A 174 4.36 2.77 -13.71
CA LEU A 174 5.37 1.80 -13.32
C LEU A 174 5.26 0.58 -14.24
N ALA A 175 5.92 0.68 -15.40
CA ALA A 175 6.05 -0.39 -16.38
C ALA A 175 7.49 -0.49 -16.89
N GLN A 176 7.94 -1.70 -17.22
CA GLN A 176 9.24 -1.92 -17.86
C GLN A 176 9.09 -1.72 -19.37
N ARG A 177 9.84 -0.76 -19.94
CA ARG A 177 9.84 -0.47 -21.39
C ARG A 177 11.23 0.00 -21.81
N ASN A 178 11.46 0.14 -23.11
CA ASN A 178 12.67 0.81 -23.58
C ASN A 178 12.72 2.23 -22.97
N THR A 179 13.86 2.61 -22.39
CA THR A 179 14.12 3.88 -21.68
C THR A 179 13.37 4.12 -20.35
N ASP A 180 12.39 3.28 -20.00
CA ASP A 180 11.64 3.39 -18.74
C ASP A 180 11.85 2.13 -17.87
N ILE A 181 12.41 2.32 -16.68
CA ILE A 181 12.68 1.27 -15.70
C ILE A 181 11.90 1.60 -14.44
N ALA A 182 10.89 0.79 -14.14
CA ALA A 182 10.08 0.94 -12.94
C ALA A 182 10.79 0.31 -11.73
N VAL A 183 10.98 1.10 -10.68
CA VAL A 183 11.40 0.63 -9.35
C VAL A 183 10.39 1.19 -8.36
N PRO A 184 9.51 0.36 -7.75
CA PRO A 184 8.37 0.84 -6.96
C PRO A 184 8.78 1.31 -5.55
N PHE A 185 9.78 2.18 -5.49
CA PHE A 185 10.29 2.79 -4.27
C PHE A 185 10.26 4.31 -4.42
N MET A 186 9.44 4.96 -3.60
CA MET A 186 9.39 6.42 -3.54
C MET A 186 10.13 6.95 -2.31
N VAL A 187 10.69 8.15 -2.45
CA VAL A 187 11.33 8.90 -1.36
C VAL A 187 10.65 10.25 -1.24
N SER A 188 10.30 10.63 -0.02
CA SER A 188 9.69 11.92 0.27
C SER A 188 10.70 12.91 0.85
N SER A 189 10.52 14.19 0.51
CA SER A 189 11.19 15.31 1.20
C SER A 189 10.84 15.45 2.69
N ARG A 190 9.88 14.69 3.21
CA ARG A 190 9.50 14.62 4.63
C ARG A 190 10.29 13.58 5.44
N GLY A 191 11.26 12.90 4.82
CA GLY A 191 12.20 12.02 5.52
C GLY A 191 11.77 10.56 5.61
N TYR A 192 10.74 10.15 4.85
CA TYR A 192 10.33 8.75 4.74
C TYR A 192 10.52 8.21 3.30
N GLY A 193 10.55 6.89 3.19
CA GLY A 193 10.47 6.18 1.92
C GLY A 193 9.38 5.12 1.98
N LEU A 194 8.81 4.78 0.83
CA LEU A 194 7.79 3.74 0.71
C LEU A 194 8.18 2.79 -0.41
N LEU A 195 8.32 1.51 -0.05
CA LEU A 195 8.46 0.40 -1.00
C LEU A 195 7.09 -0.22 -1.24
N TRP A 196 6.64 -0.19 -2.49
CA TRP A 196 5.45 -0.89 -2.92
C TRP A 196 5.84 -2.27 -3.48
N ASP A 197 5.74 -3.31 -2.64
CA ASP A 197 6.14 -4.69 -2.95
C ASP A 197 5.11 -5.39 -3.86
N ALA A 198 5.05 -4.95 -5.13
CA ALA A 198 4.20 -5.52 -6.17
C ALA A 198 4.96 -5.62 -7.51
N TYR A 199 4.59 -6.63 -8.32
CA TYR A 199 5.26 -6.94 -9.60
C TYR A 199 4.34 -6.80 -10.82
N SER A 200 3.07 -6.42 -10.60
CA SER A 200 2.17 -6.02 -11.66
C SER A 200 2.45 -4.58 -12.13
N MET A 201 1.93 -4.22 -13.30
CA MET A 201 1.92 -2.82 -13.74
C MET A 201 1.01 -2.00 -12.82
N GLY A 202 1.48 -0.82 -12.44
CA GLY A 202 0.74 0.14 -11.62
C GLY A 202 0.90 1.57 -12.12
N VAL A 203 0.15 2.48 -11.50
CA VAL A 203 0.11 3.91 -11.78
C VAL A 203 0.11 4.69 -10.47
#